data_AF-A0A947DFF0-F1
#
_entry.id   AF-A0A947DFF0-F1
#
_cell.length_a   1.000
_cell.length_b   1.000
_cell.length_c   1.000
_cell.angle_alpha   90.00
_cell.angle_beta   90.00
_cell.angle_gamma   90.00
#
_symmetry.space_group_name_H-M   'P 1'
#
loop_
_entity.id
_entity.type
_entity.pdbx_description
1 polymer ?
#
loop_
_entity_poly.entity_id
_entity_poly.type
_entity_poly.pdbx_seq_one_letter_code
_entity_poly.pdbx_strand_id
1 'polypeptide(L)' 'QASCCGQKSERFDFADDTEQPIGQRLYSLSREAFEQVVQLISQLTKQGQSVDLIMEVLMPT' A
#
# COMPACT_ATOMS: atom_id res chain seq x y z
N GLN A 1 39.41 -20.64 -12.65
CA GLN A 1 38.43 -19.98 -11.76
C GLN A 1 37.34 -19.41 -12.66
N ALA A 2 36.17 -20.06 -12.73
CA ALA A 2 35.11 -19.61 -13.64
C ALA A 2 34.37 -18.43 -12.98
N SER A 3 34.35 -17.29 -13.68
CA SER A 3 33.60 -16.11 -13.25
C SER A 3 32.11 -16.40 -13.44
N CYS A 4 31.40 -16.64 -12.33
CA CYS A 4 29.95 -16.83 -12.32
C CYS A 4 29.23 -15.47 -12.39
N CYS A 5 29.53 -14.64 -13.40
CA CYS A 5 28.71 -13.48 -13.68
C CYS A 5 27.46 -13.96 -14.43
N GLY A 6 26.37 -14.16 -13.68
CA GLY A 6 25.06 -14.46 -14.27
C GLY A 6 24.71 -13.40 -15.31
N GLN A 7 24.40 -13.83 -16.53
CA GLN A 7 23.95 -12.92 -17.58
C GLN A 7 22.67 -12.24 -17.11
N LYS A 8 22.62 -10.90 -17.20
CA LYS A 8 21.37 -10.16 -17.12
C LYS A 8 20.50 -10.62 -18.29
N SER A 9 19.39 -11.29 -17.98
CA SER A 9 18.44 -11.74 -19.00
C SER A 9 17.60 -10.54 -19.42
N GLU A 10 17.57 -10.25 -20.73
CA GLU A 10 16.69 -9.24 -21.35
C GLU A 10 15.21 -9.45 -20.98
N ARG A 11 14.83 -10.65 -20.53
CA ARG A 11 13.50 -10.94 -19.99
C ARG A 11 13.14 -10.12 -18.76
N PHE A 12 14.09 -9.48 -18.08
CA PHE A 12 13.86 -8.67 -16.89
C PHE A 12 14.21 -7.19 -17.08
N ASP A 13 14.33 -6.69 -18.33
CA ASP A 13 14.54 -5.26 -18.58
C ASP A 13 13.44 -4.39 -17.93
N PHE A 14 12.22 -4.93 -17.80
CA PHE A 14 11.11 -4.27 -17.11
C PHE A 14 11.32 -4.07 -15.60
N ALA A 15 12.30 -4.75 -15.00
CA ALA A 15 12.64 -4.63 -13.58
C ALA A 15 13.80 -3.64 -13.35
N ASP A 16 14.57 -3.32 -14.41
CA ASP A 16 15.60 -2.26 -14.41
C ASP A 16 14.98 -0.88 -14.71
N ASP A 17 13.75 -0.83 -15.25
CA ASP A 17 12.99 0.42 -15.43
C ASP A 17 12.56 1.00 -14.08
N THR A 18 12.93 2.26 -13.85
CA THR A 18 12.56 3.14 -12.74
C THR A 18 11.04 3.34 -12.56
N GLU A 19 10.23 2.74 -13.42
CA GLU A 19 8.79 2.83 -13.41
C GLU A 19 8.16 1.65 -12.64
N GLN A 20 7.44 1.97 -11.57
CA GLN A 20 6.71 0.96 -10.79
C GLN A 20 5.76 0.16 -11.72
N PRO A 21 5.72 -1.18 -11.64
CA PRO A 21 4.76 -1.97 -12.42
C PRO A 21 3.32 -1.58 -12.05
N ILE A 22 2.39 -1.72 -13.00
CA ILE A 22 0.98 -1.27 -12.85
C ILE A 22 0.35 -1.80 -11.55
N GLY A 23 0.63 -3.05 -11.17
CA GLY A 23 0.14 -3.64 -9.92
C GLY A 23 0.67 -2.94 -8.66
N GLN A 24 1.93 -2.48 -8.65
CA GLN A 24 2.47 -1.70 -7.53
C GLN A 24 1.84 -0.31 -7.45
N ARG A 25 1.62 0.35 -8.60
CA ARG A 25 0.92 1.65 -8.64
C ARG A 25 -0.52 1.55 -8.13
N LEU A 26 -1.24 0.50 -8.53
CA LEU A 26 -2.61 0.28 -8.08
C LEU A 26 -2.67 0.04 -6.56
N TYR A 27 -1.71 -0.74 -6.04
CA TYR A 27 -1.60 -1.02 -4.61
C TYR A 27 -1.27 0.25 -3.81
N SER A 28 -0.33 1.08 -4.28
CA SER A 28 0.01 2.33 -3.60
C SER A 28 -1.17 3.31 -3.61
N LEU A 29 -1.84 3.49 -4.75
CA LEU A 29 -3.04 4.34 -4.85
C LEU A 29 -4.14 3.89 -3.89
N SER A 30 -4.40 2.59 -3.82
CA SER A 30 -5.39 2.04 -2.90
C SER A 30 -4.99 2.29 -1.45
N ARG A 31 -3.72 2.05 -1.10
CA ARG A 31 -3.20 2.27 0.25
C ARG A 31 -3.28 3.74 0.66
N GLU A 32 -2.87 4.66 -0.21
CA GLU A 32 -2.92 6.10 0.03
C GLU A 32 -4.37 6.59 0.22
N ALA A 33 -5.31 6.08 -0.59
CA ALA A 33 -6.72 6.44 -0.47
C ALA A 33 -7.32 6.08 0.89
N PHE A 34 -6.89 4.96 1.50
CA PHE A 34 -7.40 4.52 2.81
C PHE A 34 -6.58 5.00 4.00
N GLU A 35 -5.40 5.59 3.80
CA GLU A 35 -4.50 5.96 4.90
C GLU A 35 -5.16 6.92 5.90
N GLN A 36 -5.87 7.93 5.40
CA GLN A 36 -6.56 8.91 6.24
C GLN A 36 -7.68 8.27 7.09
N VAL A 37 -8.40 7.30 6.51
CA VAL A 37 -9.48 6.56 7.20
C VAL A 37 -8.89 5.71 8.33
N VAL A 38 -7.78 5.02 8.06
CA VAL A 38 -7.08 4.22 9.09
C VAL A 38 -6.55 5.11 10.22
N GLN A 39 -6.00 6.29 9.88
CA GLN A 39 -5.53 7.24 10.89
C GLN A 39 -6.67 7.75 11.77
N LEU A 40 -7.84 8.05 11.18
CA LEU A 40 -9.03 8.47 11.92
C LEU A 40 -9.53 7.39 12.88
N ILE A 41 -9.67 6.15 12.41
CA ILE A 41 -10.07 5.01 13.25
C ILE A 41 -9.09 4.81 14.41
N SER A 42 -7.79 4.88 14.14
CA SER A 42 -6.73 4.74 15.14
C SER A 42 -6.84 5.82 16.22
N GLN A 43 -7.12 7.06 15.85
CA GLN A 43 -7.31 8.15 16.80
C GLN A 43 -8.57 7.96 17.66
N LEU A 44 -9.71 7.63 17.05
CA LEU A 44 -10.97 7.42 17.77
C LEU A 44 -10.86 6.23 18.74
N THR A 45 -10.18 5.16 18.32
CA THR A 45 -9.94 3.99 19.18
C THR A 45 -9.05 4.36 20.37
N LYS A 46 -8.01 5.17 20.17
CA LYS A 46 -7.14 5.66 21.27
C LYS A 46 -7.88 6.57 22.26
N GLN A 47 -8.92 7.26 21.79
CA GLN A 47 -9.80 8.07 22.64
C GLN A 47 -10.82 7.23 23.43
N GLY A 48 -10.84 5.90 23.25
CA GLY A 48 -11.75 4.99 23.94
C GLY A 48 -13.16 4.98 23.35
N GLN A 49 -13.34 5.44 22.12
CA GLN A 49 -14.64 5.40 21.46
C GLN A 49 -15.06 3.96 21.14
N SER A 50 -16.36 3.68 21.24
CA SER A 50 -16.92 2.38 20.86
C SER A 50 -16.87 2.18 19.35
N VAL A 51 -16.81 0.93 18.92
CA VAL A 51 -16.83 0.58 17.49
C VAL A 51 -18.11 1.09 16.83
N ASP A 52 -19.25 1.00 17.50
CA ASP A 52 -20.53 1.48 16.96
C ASP A 52 -20.50 2.98 16.64
N LEU A 53 -19.93 3.81 17.53
CA LEU A 53 -19.79 5.24 17.30
C LEU A 53 -18.80 5.53 16.16
N ILE A 54 -17.68 4.79 16.09
CA ILE A 54 -16.70 4.93 15.01
C ILE A 54 -17.38 4.61 13.66
N MET A 55 -18.20 3.56 13.61
CA MET A 55 -18.92 3.17 12.41
C MET A 55 -19.96 4.21 11.99
N GLU A 56 -20.67 4.82 12.94
CA GLU A 56 -21.60 5.93 12.67
C GLU A 56 -20.90 7.15 12.04
N VAL A 57 -19.68 7.48 12.51
CA VAL A 57 -18.90 8.59 11.95
C VAL A 57 -18.40 8.28 10.54
N LEU A 58 -18.04 7.03 10.25
CA LEU A 58 -17.49 6.62 8.95
C LEU A 58 -18.56 6.39 7.90
N MET A 59 -19.70 5.83 8.29
CA MET A 59 -20.83 5.49 7.44
C MET A 59 -22.14 5.84 8.15
N PRO A 60 -22.50 7.13 8.22
CA PRO A 60 -23.75 7.56 8.83
C PRO A 60 -24.94 7.05 8.02
N THR A 61 -25.98 6.58 8.72
CA THR A 61 -27.23 6.08 8.11
C THR A 61 -28.19 7.18 7.73
#